data_AF-A0A497TAQ8-F1
#
_entry.id   AF-A0A497TAQ8-F1
#
_cell.length_a   1.000
_cell.length_b   1.000
_cell.length_c   1.000
_cell.angle_alpha   90.00
_cell.angle_beta   90.00
_cell.angle_gamma   90.00
#
_symmetry.space_group_name_H-M   'P 1'
#
loop_
_entity.id
_entity.type
_entity.pdbx_description
1 polymer ?
#
loop_
_entity_poly.entity_id
_entity_poly.type
_entity_poly.pdbx_seq_one_letter_code
_entity_poly.pdbx_strand_id
1 'polypeptide(L)' 'MSGEIIKIVQVKSKDRIVIPKEVRDALKLKEGDFVAFLRDPPGVRIRKTIFKLKEE' A
#
# COMPACT_ATOMS: atom_id res chain seq x y z
N MET A 1 -1.22 13.67 11.82
CA MET A 1 -0.37 12.58 12.33
C MET A 1 0.68 12.29 11.28
N SER A 2 1.95 12.61 11.55
CA SER A 2 3.09 12.31 10.68
C SER A 2 3.47 10.84 10.88
N GLY A 3 3.29 10.02 9.84
CA GLY A 3 3.77 8.63 9.86
C GLY A 3 5.29 8.57 9.82
N GLU A 4 5.88 7.58 10.48
CA GLU A 4 7.31 7.28 10.41
C GLU A 4 7.66 6.67 9.03
N ILE A 5 8.72 7.17 8.38
CA ILE A 5 9.20 6.61 7.11
C ILE A 5 10.01 5.35 7.42
N ILE A 6 9.42 4.19 7.13
CA ILE A 6 10.06 2.89 7.39
C ILE A 6 11.11 2.56 6.31
N LYS A 7 10.90 2.98 5.04
CA LYS A 7 11.82 2.73 3.91
C LYS A 7 11.49 3.56 2.67
N ILE A 8 12.50 3.92 1.88
CA ILE A 8 12.37 4.55 0.55
C ILE A 8 12.96 3.61 -0.51
N VAL A 9 12.28 3.42 -1.64
CA VAL A 9 12.72 2.57 -2.75
C VAL A 9 12.61 3.30 -4.09
N GLN A 10 13.51 3.01 -5.02
CA GLN A 10 13.44 3.54 -6.38
C GLN A 10 12.45 2.74 -7.22
N VAL A 11 11.57 3.44 -7.94
CA VAL A 11 10.68 2.82 -8.94
C VAL A 11 11.53 2.37 -10.13
N LYS A 12 11.45 1.09 -10.48
CA LYS A 12 12.10 0.52 -11.67
C LYS A 12 11.09 0.41 -12.82
N SER A 13 11.58 0.30 -14.06
CA SER A 13 10.87 0.44 -15.34
C SER A 13 9.67 -0.48 -15.64
N LYS A 14 9.23 -1.33 -14.70
CA LYS A 14 8.11 -2.27 -14.92
C LYS A 14 6.77 -1.78 -14.36
N ASP A 15 6.62 -0.48 -14.10
CA ASP A 15 5.41 0.16 -13.55
C ASP A 15 4.85 -0.50 -12.27
N ARG A 16 5.69 -1.25 -11.56
CA ARG A 16 5.34 -1.98 -10.34
C ARG A 16 6.13 -1.41 -9.17
N ILE A 17 5.41 -1.10 -8.10
CA ILE A 17 6.00 -0.82 -6.81
C ILE A 17 6.23 -2.15 -6.11
N VAL A 18 7.48 -2.43 -5.74
CA VAL A 18 7.81 -3.58 -4.88
C VAL A 18 7.56 -3.16 -3.44
N ILE A 19 6.68 -3.89 -2.75
CA ILE A 19 6.51 -3.74 -1.30
C ILE A 19 7.65 -4.53 -0.62
N PRO A 20 8.58 -3.87 0.09
CA PRO A 20 9.63 -4.56 0.83
C PRO A 20 9.04 -5.51 1.88
N LYS A 21 9.77 -6.59 2.22
CA LYS A 21 9.32 -7.61 3.18
C LYS A 21 8.87 -6.97 4.50
N GLU A 22 9.68 -6.05 5.04
CA GLU A 22 9.40 -5.37 6.31
C GLU A 22 8.06 -4.62 6.29
N VAL A 23 7.75 -3.94 5.18
CA VAL A 23 6.50 -3.18 5.01
C VAL A 23 5.33 -4.14 4.83
N ARG A 24 5.51 -5.21 4.05
CA ARG A 24 4.49 -6.25 3.86
C ARG A 24 4.09 -6.90 5.19
N ASP A 25 5.08 -7.22 6.01
CA ASP A 25 4.91 -7.86 7.31
C ASP A 25 4.25 -6.89 8.32
N ALA A 26 4.66 -5.61 8.33
CA ALA A 26 4.02 -4.56 9.14
C ALA A 26 2.54 -4.36 8.79
N LEU A 27 2.21 -4.40 7.49
CA LEU A 27 0.83 -4.34 6.99
C LEU A 27 0.06 -5.67 7.12
N LYS A 28 0.73 -6.75 7.55
CA LYS A 28 0.20 -8.11 7.64
C LYS A 28 -0.49 -8.55 6.35
N LEU A 29 0.11 -8.22 5.21
CA LEU A 29 -0.37 -8.58 3.89
C LEU A 29 -0.07 -10.06 3.61
N LYS A 30 -1.06 -10.75 3.07
CA LYS A 30 -1.02 -12.15 2.63
C LYS A 30 -1.53 -12.24 1.20
N GLU A 31 -1.26 -13.36 0.55
CA GLU A 31 -1.81 -13.64 -0.77
C GLU A 31 -3.35 -13.61 -0.73
N GLY A 32 -3.97 -12.97 -1.72
CA GLY A 32 -5.41 -12.75 -1.79
C GLY A 32 -5.93 -11.51 -1.03
N ASP A 33 -5.09 -10.82 -0.25
CA ASP A 33 -5.50 -9.55 0.38
C ASP A 33 -5.66 -8.43 -0.65
N PHE A 34 -6.60 -7.52 -0.38
CA PHE A 34 -6.79 -6.31 -1.18
C PHE A 34 -6.10 -5.11 -0.53
N VAL A 35 -5.62 -4.21 -1.38
CA VAL A 35 -4.96 -2.97 -0.98
C VAL A 35 -5.61 -1.79 -1.69
N ALA A 36 -5.99 -0.77 -0.93
CA ALA A 36 -6.54 0.47 -1.44
C ALA A 36 -5.44 1.54 -1.57
N PHE A 37 -5.52 2.33 -2.64
CA PHE A 37 -4.69 3.50 -2.89
C PHE A 37 -5.56 4.75 -2.75
N LEU A 38 -5.27 5.57 -1.73
CA LEU A 38 -6.04 6.76 -1.40
C LEU A 38 -5.21 8.01 -1.72
N ARG A 39 -5.79 8.98 -2.42
CA ARG A 39 -5.14 10.28 -2.64
C ARG A 39 -4.93 10.97 -1.30
N ASP A 40 -3.69 11.34 -1.00
CA ASP A 40 -3.29 11.98 0.26
C ASP A 40 -2.15 12.96 -0.03
N PRO A 41 -2.45 14.16 -0.58
CA PRO A 41 -1.44 15.09 -1.06
C PRO A 41 -0.36 15.39 -0.01
N PRO A 42 0.93 15.40 -0.40
CA PRO A 42 1.47 15.38 -1.77
C PRO A 42 1.61 13.99 -2.40
N GLY A 43 1.04 12.93 -1.82
CA GLY A 43 1.24 11.56 -2.27
C GLY A 43 -0.03 10.69 -2.28
N VAL A 44 0.20 9.40 -2.05
CA VAL A 44 -0.83 8.36 -1.99
C VAL A 44 -0.60 7.56 -0.71
N ARG A 45 -1.68 7.31 0.03
CA ARG A 45 -1.68 6.42 1.19
C ARG A 45 -2.15 5.03 0.77
N ILE A 46 -1.37 4.03 1.13
CA ILE A 46 -1.66 2.62 0.88
C ILE A 46 -2.24 2.01 2.16
N ARG A 47 -3.39 1.33 2.07
CA ARG A 47 -4.01 0.64 3.22
C ARG A 47 -4.55 -0.73 2.81
N LYS A 48 -4.29 -1.75 3.63
CA LYS A 48 -4.99 -3.04 3.53
C LYS A 48 -6.50 -2.82 3.68
N THR A 49 -7.30 -3.45 2.82
CA THR A 49 -8.76 -3.33 2.84
C THR A 49 -9.43 -4.68 2.59
N ILE A 50 -10.75 -4.70 2.77
CA ILE A 50 -11.62 -5.80 2.36
C ILE A 50 -12.42 -5.29 1.17
N PHE A 51 -12.45 -6.06 0.09
CA PHE A 51 -13.31 -5.74 -1.05
C PHE A 51 -14.77 -5.99 -0.65
N LYS A 52 -15.54 -4.92 -0.49
CA LYS A 52 -17.00 -4.98 -0.35
C LYS A 52 -17.58 -4.27 -1.56
N LEU A 53 -18.22 -5.02 -2.45
CA LEU A 53 -19.15 -4.44 -3.41
C LEU A 53 -20.25 -3.75 -2.59
N LYS A 54 -20.33 -2.41 -2.67
CA LYS A 54 -21.58 -1.74 -2.34
C LYS A 54 -22.46 -1.91 -3.58
N GLU A 55 -23.55 -2.67 -3.43
CA GLU A 55 -24.70 -2.49 -4.31
C GLU A 55 -25.22 -1.06 -4.07
N GLU A 56 -25.37 -0.30 -5.15
CA GLU A 56 -25.96 1.05 -5.16
C GLU A 56 -27.47 1.00 -4.91
#